data_AF-A0AAW6NKT1-F1
#
_entry.id   AF-A0AAW6NKT1-F1
#
_cell.length_a   1.000
_cell.length_b   1.000
_cell.length_c   1.000
_cell.angle_alpha   90.00
_cell.angle_beta   90.00
_cell.angle_gamma   90.00
#
_symmetry.space_group_name_H-M   'P 1'
#
loop_
_entity.id
_entity.type
_entity.pdbx_description
1 polymer ?
#
loop_
_entity_poly.entity_id
_entity_poly.type
_entity_poly.pdbx_seq_one_letter_code
_entity_poly.pdbx_strand_id
1 'polypeptide(L)'
;PATQWTQPPVVQHGDFRFAMMICSELTNIRYRADLRGKVDALFVPEWNPDTDTFNALVESAALDIHAYIIQCNNRLYGDSRIRAPYKERYQRDLMRVKGGNHDYCITGEIDITALRQFQSSHRSPGKPFKPVPDGFALDMAYSRKESPKGDS
;
A
#
# COMPACT_ATOMS: atom_id res chain seq x y z
N PRO A 1 18.04 -8.01 -6.90
CA PRO A 1 18.91 -6.80 -6.84
C PRO A 1 20.37 -7.16 -6.50
N ALA A 2 21.34 -6.42 -7.06
CA ALA A 2 22.77 -6.61 -6.78
C ALA A 2 23.14 -6.24 -5.32
N THR A 3 22.32 -5.41 -4.68
CA THR A 3 22.39 -5.07 -3.27
C THR A 3 21.23 -5.71 -2.53
N GLN A 4 21.50 -6.49 -1.48
CA GLN A 4 20.46 -6.96 -0.57
C GLN A 4 20.27 -5.91 0.52
N TRP A 5 19.08 -5.33 0.61
CA TRP A 5 18.68 -4.49 1.73
C TRP A 5 18.25 -5.39 2.89
N THR A 6 18.63 -5.04 4.11
CA THR A 6 18.09 -5.68 5.33
C THR A 6 16.62 -5.34 5.54
N GLN A 7 16.21 -4.13 5.14
CA GLN A 7 14.84 -3.63 5.14
C GLN A 7 14.60 -2.80 3.88
N PRO A 8 13.39 -2.79 3.28
CA PRO A 8 13.11 -1.97 2.13
C PRO A 8 13.30 -0.48 2.46
N PRO A 9 14.01 0.29 1.61
CA PRO A 9 14.24 1.70 1.86
C PRO A 9 12.93 2.50 1.78
N VAL A 10 12.75 3.41 2.74
CA VAL A 10 11.66 4.40 2.71
C VAL A 10 12.17 5.67 2.05
N VAL A 11 11.49 6.11 1.00
CA VAL A 11 11.74 7.37 0.30
C VAL A 11 10.71 8.39 0.76
N GLN A 12 11.16 9.61 1.03
CA GLN A 12 10.30 10.75 1.31
C GLN A 12 10.46 11.80 0.21
N HIS A 13 9.34 12.14 -0.44
CA HIS A 13 9.27 13.22 -1.43
C HIS A 13 8.20 14.23 -0.98
N GLY A 14 8.65 15.37 -0.45
CA GLY A 14 7.76 16.28 0.26
C GLY A 14 7.07 15.57 1.43
N ASP A 15 5.74 15.64 1.46
CA ASP A 15 4.92 14.98 2.48
C ASP A 15 4.59 13.52 2.15
N PHE A 16 4.90 13.04 0.95
CA PHE A 16 4.60 11.67 0.54
C PHE A 16 5.74 10.71 0.91
N ARG A 17 5.40 9.62 1.61
CA ARG A 17 6.35 8.54 1.95
C ARG A 17 5.98 7.26 1.24
N PHE A 18 6.96 6.65 0.58
CA PHE A 18 6.75 5.40 -0.12
C PHE A 18 7.98 4.49 -0.05
N ALA A 19 7.77 3.23 -0.36
CA ALA A 19 8.82 2.26 -0.62
C ALA A 19 8.57 1.56 -1.96
N MET A 20 9.55 0.80 -2.42
CA MET A 20 9.44 -0.01 -3.62
C MET A 20 9.89 -1.44 -3.31
N MET A 21 9.15 -2.42 -3.83
CA MET A 21 9.52 -3.84 -3.84
C MET A 21 9.31 -4.41 -5.22
N ILE A 22 10.26 -5.19 -5.73
CA ILE A 22 10.22 -5.74 -7.07
C ILE A 22 9.66 -7.16 -7.01
N CYS A 23 8.46 -7.34 -7.55
CA CYS A 23 7.82 -8.64 -7.78
C CYS A 23 7.95 -9.58 -6.55
N SER A 24 8.81 -10.60 -6.63
CA SER A 24 9.03 -11.59 -5.56
C SER A 24 9.36 -11.00 -4.19
N GLU A 25 9.88 -9.77 -4.09
CA GLU A 25 10.14 -9.12 -2.80
C GLU A 25 8.84 -8.94 -1.97
N LEU A 26 7.67 -8.81 -2.61
CA LEU A 26 6.38 -8.73 -1.93
C LEU A 26 6.03 -10.00 -1.14
N THR A 27 6.56 -11.16 -1.57
CA THR A 27 6.38 -12.45 -0.87
C THR A 27 7.12 -12.48 0.48
N ASN A 28 8.12 -11.61 0.67
CA ASN A 28 8.86 -11.54 1.92
C ASN A 28 8.05 -10.80 2.99
N ILE A 29 7.48 -11.57 3.92
CA ILE A 29 6.68 -11.01 5.01
C ILE A 29 7.46 -10.06 5.92
N ARG A 30 8.78 -10.25 6.09
CA ARG A 30 9.60 -9.35 6.91
C ARG A 30 9.66 -7.96 6.27
N TYR A 31 9.82 -7.89 4.96
CA TYR A 31 9.84 -6.62 4.24
C TYR A 31 8.51 -5.85 4.36
N ARG A 32 7.37 -6.55 4.30
CA ARG A 32 6.06 -5.94 4.55
C ARG A 32 5.94 -5.45 5.99
N ALA A 33 6.34 -6.27 6.96
CA ALA A 33 6.33 -5.90 8.38
C ALA A 33 7.21 -4.67 8.66
N ASP A 34 8.40 -4.61 8.06
CA ASP A 34 9.33 -3.49 8.22
C ASP A 34 8.78 -2.17 7.69
N LEU A 35 7.78 -2.19 6.80
CA LEU A 35 7.16 -0.98 6.22
C LEU A 35 5.89 -0.52 6.95
N ARG A 36 5.32 -1.35 7.83
CA ARG A 36 4.08 -1.03 8.56
C ARG A 36 4.21 0.30 9.29
N GLY A 37 3.25 1.20 9.08
CA GLY A 37 3.25 2.51 9.73
C GLY A 37 4.36 3.47 9.29
N LYS A 38 5.20 3.10 8.32
CA LYS A 38 6.33 3.91 7.84
C LYS A 38 6.11 4.53 6.47
N VAL A 39 5.18 4.01 5.68
CA VAL A 39 4.88 4.47 4.32
C VAL A 39 3.39 4.76 4.13
N ASP A 40 3.07 5.70 3.25
CA ASP A 40 1.71 5.93 2.75
C ASP A 40 1.38 5.01 1.58
N ALA A 41 2.40 4.71 0.76
CA ALA A 41 2.26 3.80 -0.36
C ALA A 41 3.46 2.84 -0.52
N LEU A 42 3.19 1.69 -1.13
CA LEU A 42 4.18 0.74 -1.60
C LEU A 42 4.00 0.56 -3.11
N PHE A 43 5.05 0.82 -3.88
CA PHE A 43 5.10 0.51 -5.30
C PHE A 43 5.63 -0.90 -5.52
N VAL A 44 4.93 -1.68 -6.34
CA VAL A 44 5.29 -3.05 -6.69
C VAL A 44 5.35 -3.19 -8.21
N PRO A 45 6.48 -2.86 -8.86
CA PRO A 45 6.71 -3.19 -10.25
C PRO A 45 6.87 -4.70 -10.43
N GLU A 46 6.20 -5.23 -11.44
CA GLU A 46 6.09 -6.67 -11.69
C GLU A 46 6.28 -7.01 -13.16
N TRP A 47 6.93 -8.15 -13.38
CA TRP A 47 6.85 -8.90 -14.61
C TRP A 47 6.45 -10.32 -14.23
N ASN A 48 5.16 -10.50 -13.89
CA ASN A 48 4.71 -11.73 -13.26
C ASN A 48 3.44 -12.30 -13.94
N PRO A 49 3.48 -13.55 -14.45
CA PRO A 49 2.30 -14.20 -15.02
C PRO A 49 1.34 -14.73 -13.95
N ASP A 50 1.81 -15.01 -12.73
CA ASP A 50 0.98 -15.53 -11.64
C ASP A 50 0.22 -14.40 -10.92
N THR A 51 -0.80 -13.88 -11.61
CA THR A 51 -1.61 -12.77 -11.09
C THR A 51 -2.49 -13.19 -9.90
N ASP A 52 -2.90 -14.46 -9.80
CA ASP A 52 -3.78 -14.93 -8.72
C ASP A 52 -3.07 -14.96 -7.37
N THR A 53 -1.84 -15.47 -7.29
CA THR A 53 -1.06 -15.44 -6.04
C THR A 53 -0.77 -14.00 -5.61
N PHE A 54 -0.36 -13.15 -6.54
CA PHE A 54 -0.08 -11.74 -6.26
C PHE A 54 -1.31 -10.94 -5.88
N ASN A 55 -2.49 -11.36 -6.36
CA ASN A 55 -3.75 -10.79 -5.92
C ASN A 55 -3.93 -10.91 -4.40
N ALA A 56 -3.70 -12.10 -3.85
CA ALA A 56 -3.78 -12.32 -2.40
C ALA A 56 -2.70 -11.53 -1.64
N LEU A 57 -1.47 -11.46 -2.19
CA LEU A 57 -0.36 -10.73 -1.55
C LEU A 57 -0.61 -9.23 -1.45
N VAL A 58 -1.10 -8.60 -2.52
CA VAL A 58 -1.41 -7.16 -2.50
C VAL A 58 -2.62 -6.84 -1.62
N GLU A 59 -3.63 -7.72 -1.59
CA GLU A 59 -4.74 -7.55 -0.65
C GLU A 59 -4.31 -7.64 0.80
N SER A 60 -3.43 -8.61 1.12
CA SER A 60 -2.82 -8.75 2.45
C SER A 60 -1.95 -7.55 2.79
N ALA A 61 -1.05 -7.15 1.88
CA ALA A 61 -0.11 -6.05 2.10
C ALA A 61 -0.83 -4.72 2.39
N ALA A 62 -1.96 -4.46 1.73
CA ALA A 62 -2.74 -3.26 1.99
C ALA A 62 -3.19 -3.17 3.45
N LEU A 63 -3.49 -4.31 4.09
CA LEU A 63 -3.90 -4.37 5.49
C LEU A 63 -2.71 -4.50 6.45
N ASP A 64 -1.73 -5.34 6.13
CA ASP A 64 -0.55 -5.61 6.97
C ASP A 64 0.31 -4.36 7.17
N ILE A 65 0.51 -3.60 6.10
CA ILE A 65 1.25 -2.33 6.10
C ILE A 65 0.32 -1.17 6.49
N HIS A 66 -0.98 -1.34 6.21
CA HIS A 66 -2.02 -0.32 6.27
C HIS A 66 -1.69 0.88 5.36
N ALA A 67 -1.42 0.61 4.08
CA ALA A 67 -0.96 1.59 3.10
C ALA A 67 -1.60 1.37 1.72
N TYR A 68 -1.48 2.34 0.83
CA TYR A 68 -1.82 2.17 -0.58
C TYR A 68 -0.81 1.23 -1.25
N ILE A 69 -1.28 0.17 -1.92
CA ILE A 69 -0.41 -0.76 -2.65
C ILE A 69 -0.61 -0.53 -4.14
N ILE A 70 0.44 -0.08 -4.81
CA ILE A 70 0.44 0.33 -6.21
C ILE A 70 1.18 -0.75 -7.00
N GLN A 71 0.41 -1.70 -7.52
CA GLN A 71 0.91 -2.80 -8.35
C GLN A 71 1.00 -2.34 -9.81
N CYS A 72 2.17 -2.45 -10.41
CA CYS A 72 2.39 -2.13 -11.82
C CYS A 72 3.02 -3.34 -12.51
N ASN A 73 2.18 -4.18 -13.12
CA ASN A 73 2.66 -5.34 -13.86
C ASN A 73 2.73 -5.00 -15.36
N ASN A 74 3.62 -5.69 -16.06
CA ASN A 74 3.75 -5.54 -17.50
C ASN A 74 2.43 -5.83 -18.24
N ARG A 75 2.26 -5.18 -19.39
CA ARG A 75 1.02 -5.20 -20.17
C ARG A 75 0.56 -6.60 -20.59
N LEU A 76 1.48 -7.54 -20.84
CA LEU A 76 1.14 -8.89 -21.30
C LEU A 76 0.32 -9.65 -20.26
N TYR A 77 0.68 -9.53 -18.98
CA TYR A 77 0.00 -10.23 -17.88
C TYR A 77 -1.05 -9.34 -17.20
N GLY A 78 -0.85 -8.02 -17.20
CA GLY A 78 -1.79 -7.05 -16.65
C GLY A 78 -1.96 -7.17 -15.14
N ASP A 79 -3.13 -6.75 -14.64
CA ASP A 79 -3.43 -6.66 -13.21
C ASP A 79 -2.76 -5.48 -12.49
N SER A 80 -2.41 -4.43 -13.23
CA SER A 80 -1.96 -3.18 -12.63
C SER A 80 -3.10 -2.54 -11.84
N ARG A 81 -2.86 -2.14 -10.59
CA ARG A 81 -3.89 -1.61 -9.69
C ARG A 81 -3.35 -0.72 -8.58
N ILE A 82 -4.25 0.12 -8.05
CA ILE A 82 -4.05 0.81 -6.77
C ILE A 82 -5.04 0.22 -5.78
N ARG A 83 -4.51 -0.49 -4.78
CA ARG A 83 -5.26 -1.09 -3.67
C ARG A 83 -5.14 -0.20 -2.43
N ALA A 84 -6.23 0.04 -1.74
CA ALA A 84 -6.26 0.80 -0.49
C ALA A 84 -6.88 -0.01 0.66
N PRO A 85 -6.54 0.32 1.93
CA PRO A 85 -7.09 -0.34 3.11
C PRO A 85 -8.52 0.14 3.44
N TYR A 86 -9.36 0.44 2.45
CA TYR A 86 -10.73 0.91 2.70
C TYR A 86 -11.62 -0.19 3.29
N LYS A 87 -12.56 0.23 4.14
CA LYS A 87 -13.55 -0.66 4.74
C LYS A 87 -14.49 -1.21 3.66
N GLU A 88 -15.04 -0.34 2.84
CA GLU A 88 -16.01 -0.69 1.82
C GLU A 88 -15.35 -1.37 0.63
N ARG A 89 -15.87 -2.54 0.24
CA ARG A 89 -15.26 -3.41 -0.78
C ARG A 89 -15.04 -2.67 -2.11
N TYR A 90 -16.02 -1.89 -2.55
CA TYR A 90 -16.00 -1.20 -3.83
C TYR A 90 -15.00 -0.04 -3.89
N GLN A 91 -14.48 0.43 -2.74
CA GLN A 91 -13.48 1.50 -2.68
C GLN A 91 -12.05 0.95 -2.66
N ARG A 92 -11.86 -0.34 -2.37
CA ARG A 92 -10.52 -0.89 -2.10
C ARG A 92 -9.65 -0.92 -3.34
N ASP A 93 -10.20 -1.20 -4.51
CA ASP A 93 -9.46 -1.09 -5.78
C ASP A 93 -9.85 0.24 -6.43
N LEU A 94 -9.01 1.27 -6.27
CA LEU A 94 -9.26 2.61 -6.85
C LEU A 94 -9.21 2.56 -8.37
N MET A 95 -8.29 1.73 -8.87
CA MET A 95 -8.18 1.38 -10.28
C MET A 95 -7.64 -0.04 -10.37
N ARG A 96 -8.08 -0.77 -11.39
CA ARG A 96 -7.55 -2.10 -11.73
C ARG A 96 -7.70 -2.30 -13.23
N VAL A 97 -6.62 -2.73 -13.86
CA VAL A 97 -6.54 -2.81 -15.32
C VAL A 97 -6.12 -4.20 -15.71
N LYS A 98 -6.92 -4.82 -16.59
CA LYS A 98 -6.53 -6.07 -17.23
C LYS A 98 -5.55 -5.74 -18.36
N GLY A 99 -4.60 -6.63 -18.62
CA GLY A 99 -3.65 -6.47 -19.72
C GLY A 99 -4.35 -6.17 -21.04
N GLY A 100 -3.62 -5.73 -22.06
CA GLY A 100 -4.21 -5.36 -23.34
C GLY A 100 -3.19 -5.35 -24.45
N ASN A 101 -3.57 -5.02 -25.68
CA ASN A 101 -2.65 -4.96 -26.83
C ASN A 101 -1.83 -3.66 -26.90
N HIS A 102 -2.30 -2.60 -26.25
CA HIS A 102 -1.68 -1.27 -26.26
C HIS A 102 -1.35 -0.81 -24.84
N ASP A 103 -0.27 -0.04 -24.72
CA ASP A 103 0.10 0.56 -23.45
C ASP A 103 -0.91 1.64 -23.07
N TYR A 104 -1.28 1.66 -21.80
CA TYR A 104 -2.21 2.61 -21.23
C TYR A 104 -1.59 3.26 -19.99
N CYS A 105 -1.76 4.57 -19.87
CA CYS A 105 -1.46 5.30 -18.64
C CYS A 105 -2.78 5.53 -17.92
N ILE A 106 -2.85 5.13 -16.65
CA ILE A 106 -4.02 5.35 -15.81
C ILE A 106 -3.56 6.03 -14.54
N THR A 107 -4.30 7.06 -14.16
CA THR A 107 -4.05 7.87 -12.98
C THR A 107 -5.12 7.58 -11.94
N GLY A 108 -4.71 7.56 -10.69
CA GLY A 108 -5.60 7.47 -9.54
C GLY A 108 -5.11 8.41 -8.45
N GLU A 109 -6.03 8.94 -7.67
CA GLU A 109 -5.74 9.85 -6.57
C GLU A 109 -5.75 9.09 -5.24
N ILE A 110 -4.78 9.37 -4.37
CA ILE A 110 -4.68 8.79 -3.03
C ILE A 110 -4.74 9.90 -1.97
N ASP A 111 -5.53 9.69 -0.92
CA ASP A 111 -5.66 10.65 0.18
C ASP A 111 -4.79 10.19 1.37
N ILE A 112 -3.50 10.54 1.29
CA ILE A 112 -2.52 10.18 2.33
C ILE A 112 -2.81 10.88 3.66
N THR A 113 -3.43 12.06 3.62
CA THR A 113 -3.79 12.82 4.82
C THR A 113 -4.91 12.12 5.58
N ALA A 114 -5.99 11.71 4.90
CA ALA A 114 -7.05 10.95 5.54
C ALA A 114 -6.55 9.60 6.09
N LEU A 115 -5.65 8.93 5.38
CA LEU A 115 -5.03 7.69 5.85
C LEU A 115 -4.25 7.92 7.16
N ARG A 116 -3.39 8.94 7.21
CA ARG A 116 -2.60 9.27 8.40
C ARG A 116 -3.45 9.73 9.58
N GLN A 117 -4.49 10.52 9.33
CA GLN A 117 -5.44 10.93 10.36
C GLN A 117 -6.14 9.72 10.99
N PHE A 118 -6.59 8.77 10.15
CA PHE A 118 -7.19 7.51 10.63
C PHE A 118 -6.20 6.67 11.45
N GLN A 119 -4.94 6.60 11.01
CA GLN A 119 -3.86 5.87 11.68
C GLN A 119 -3.41 6.51 13.00
N SER A 120 -3.66 7.80 13.19
CA SER A 120 -3.22 8.55 14.37
C SER A 120 -4.21 8.49 15.53
N SER A 121 -5.42 7.98 15.30
CA SER A 121 -6.41 7.76 16.35
C SER A 121 -5.95 6.68 17.33
N HIS A 122 -6.19 6.90 18.63
CA HIS A 122 -5.90 5.90 19.66
C HIS A 122 -6.65 4.58 19.41
N ARG A 123 -7.88 4.65 18.89
CA ARG A 123 -8.64 3.51 18.36
C ARG A 123 -9.04 3.81 16.93
N SER A 124 -8.92 2.83 16.05
CA SER A 124 -9.35 3.01 14.66
C SER A 124 -10.83 3.40 14.59
N PRO A 125 -11.16 4.51 13.90
CA PRO A 125 -12.54 4.89 13.62
C PRO A 125 -13.29 3.79 12.87
N GLY A 126 -14.63 3.84 12.90
CA GLY A 126 -15.47 2.86 12.20
C GLY A 126 -15.39 2.93 10.66
N LYS A 127 -14.87 4.04 10.09
CA LYS A 127 -14.76 4.35 8.66
C LYS A 127 -13.72 5.48 8.45
N PRO A 128 -13.20 5.72 7.23
CA PRO A 128 -13.45 4.99 5.99
C PRO A 128 -12.54 3.77 5.77
N PHE A 129 -11.45 3.64 6.54
CA PHE A 129 -10.51 2.54 6.41
C PHE A 129 -10.88 1.35 7.31
N LYS A 130 -10.29 0.18 7.02
CA LYS A 130 -10.28 -0.95 7.94
C LYS A 130 -9.49 -0.59 9.20
N PRO A 131 -9.74 -1.24 10.34
CA PRO A 131 -8.91 -1.05 11.53
C PRO A 131 -7.44 -1.31 11.23
N VAL A 132 -6.55 -0.55 11.88
CA VAL A 132 -5.11 -0.82 11.81
C VAL A 132 -4.79 -2.16 12.49
N PRO A 133 -3.73 -2.87 12.07
CA PRO A 133 -3.29 -4.10 12.75
C PRO A 133 -2.92 -3.88 14.21
N ASP A 134 -3.00 -4.96 15.01
CA ASP A 134 -2.45 -4.95 16.36
C ASP A 134 -0.96 -4.58 16.35
N GLY A 135 -0.55 -3.77 17.32
CA GLY A 135 0.82 -3.25 17.42
C GLY A 135 1.13 -2.06 16.50
N PHE A 136 0.23 -1.66 15.59
CA PHE A 136 0.49 -0.58 14.62
C PHE A 136 0.95 0.73 15.27
N ALA A 137 0.42 1.09 16.45
CA ALA A 137 0.80 2.31 17.15
C ALA A 137 2.30 2.35 17.56
N LEU A 138 2.92 1.17 17.76
CA LEU A 138 4.36 1.03 18.05
C LEU A 138 5.19 1.21 16.77
N ASP A 139 4.66 0.79 15.63
CA ASP A 139 5.34 0.84 14.33
C ASP A 139 5.17 2.20 13.63
N MET A 140 4.12 2.95 13.96
CA MET A 140 3.78 4.22 13.33
C MET A 140 4.88 5.26 13.53
N ALA A 141 5.53 5.67 12.44
CA ALA A 141 6.55 6.70 12.47
C ALA A 141 5.98 8.02 13.01
N TYR A 142 6.64 8.61 14.01
CA TYR A 142 6.17 9.84 14.68
C TYR A 142 5.89 10.98 13.69
N SER A 143 6.76 11.17 12.71
CA SER A 143 6.65 12.19 11.67
C SER A 143 5.54 11.94 10.63
N ARG A 144 4.80 10.82 10.71
CA ARG A 144 3.59 10.58 9.89
C ARG A 144 2.30 10.83 10.67
N LYS A 145 2.39 11.13 11.97
CA LYS A 145 1.20 11.36 12.79
C LYS A 145 0.55 12.68 12.39
N GLU A 146 -0.76 12.65 12.27
CA GLU A 146 -1.61 13.79 11.96
C GLU A 146 -2.66 13.94 13.06
N SER A 147 -3.16 15.15 13.30
CA SER A 147 -4.27 15.32 14.23
C SER A 147 -5.51 14.56 13.72
N PRO A 148 -6.10 13.64 14.51
CA PRO A 148 -7.30 12.93 14.09
C PRO A 148 -8.42 13.91 13.75
N LYS A 149 -9.20 13.62 12.70
CA LYS A 149 -10.49 14.28 12.52
C LYS A 149 -11.36 13.87 13.71
N GLY A 150 -11.86 14.86 14.48
CA GLY A 150 -12.77 14.59 15.59
C GLY A 150 -13.95 13.74 15.11
N ASP A 151 -14.37 12.78 15.93
CA ASP A 151 -15.52 11.94 15.62
C ASP A 151 -16.77 12.82 15.50
N SER A 152 -17.26 13.02 14.27
CA SER A 152 -18.56 13.63 13.97
C SER A 152 -19.66 12.57 13.95
#